data_AF-A0A1Y5KJZ3-F1
#
_entry.id   AF-A0A1Y5KJZ3-F1
#
_cell.length_a   1.000
_cell.length_b   1.000
_cell.length_c   1.000
_cell.angle_alpha   90.00
_cell.angle_beta   90.00
_cell.angle_gamma   90.00
#
_symmetry.space_group_name_H-M   'P 1'
#
loop_
_entity.id
_entity.type
_entity.pdbx_description
1 polymer ?
#
loop_
_entity_poly.entity_id
_entity_poly.type
_entity_poly.pdbx_seq_one_letter_code
_entity_poly.pdbx_strand_id
1 'polypeptide(L)'
;LIPSASVGNNKTWLDVAEKVILEVNSWVPDAMDGIHDIYYGTALPPHRRPIELTDVEDRIGQPHYRVDPGKVVAVVETNAPDSASALTAPDSVSEAIAAHVLEFFDHEVRRGRLPENTLLPLQAGIGNVANAVLGGLDRGPYRGLTCYSEVIQDGMLHLIKHGTVRFASATALALSEAGIAELTSNIDFYREHIRLRPQEISNHPEVVRRLGIIAMNGMLEADVYGNVNSTHVMGTKIMNGIGGSGDFARNGYLSMFLSPSTAKNGAISSIVPMTPHVDHTEHDTQVVVTEQGLADLRGLSPRRRSRAIIERCAHPEFRPLLTDYVERAQAAPGAAGHTPHLLGEAFSFHQRYLATGTMRAFHEE
;
A
#
# COMPACT_ATOMS: atom_id res chain seq x y z
N LEU A 1 13.94 -24.83 -9.81
CA LEU A 1 14.38 -23.54 -10.35
C LEU A 1 14.46 -22.54 -9.22
N ILE A 2 15.61 -21.90 -9.01
CA ILE A 2 15.79 -20.86 -7.99
C ILE A 2 15.19 -19.55 -8.55
N PRO A 3 14.20 -18.92 -7.90
CA PRO A 3 13.70 -17.62 -8.33
C PRO A 3 14.74 -16.51 -8.14
N SER A 4 14.59 -15.39 -8.86
CA SER A 4 15.44 -14.21 -8.73
C SER A 4 14.91 -13.25 -7.65
N ALA A 5 14.89 -11.93 -7.91
CA ALA A 5 14.44 -10.91 -6.97
C ALA A 5 12.92 -10.89 -6.71
N SER A 6 12.14 -11.74 -7.36
CA SER A 6 10.69 -11.83 -7.15
C SER A 6 10.12 -13.23 -7.36
N VAL A 7 8.92 -13.44 -6.80
CA VAL A 7 8.12 -14.64 -7.06
C VAL A 7 6.93 -14.32 -7.96
N GLY A 8 6.09 -13.35 -7.58
CA GLY A 8 4.92 -12.95 -8.36
C GLY A 8 3.98 -14.14 -8.61
N ASN A 9 3.61 -14.32 -9.89
CA ASN A 9 2.75 -15.40 -10.36
C ASN A 9 3.50 -16.57 -11.00
N ASN A 10 4.84 -16.58 -10.94
CA ASN A 10 5.67 -17.53 -11.70
C ASN A 10 5.33 -19.00 -11.40
N LYS A 11 5.01 -19.34 -10.15
CA LYS A 11 4.54 -20.69 -9.78
C LYS A 11 3.34 -21.10 -10.62
N THR A 12 2.31 -20.26 -10.67
CA THR A 12 1.07 -20.55 -11.41
C THR A 12 1.32 -20.59 -12.91
N TRP A 13 2.15 -19.69 -13.44
CA TRP A 13 2.52 -19.70 -14.86
C TRP A 13 3.23 -20.99 -15.27
N LEU A 14 4.15 -21.51 -14.44
CA LEU A 14 4.81 -22.79 -14.67
C LEU A 14 3.82 -23.98 -14.66
N ASP A 15 2.80 -23.94 -13.80
CA ASP A 15 1.78 -24.99 -13.73
C ASP A 15 0.93 -25.02 -15.01
N VAL A 16 0.47 -23.86 -15.48
CA VAL A 16 -0.52 -23.76 -16.58
C VAL A 16 0.08 -23.66 -17.98
N ALA A 17 1.34 -23.25 -18.11
CA ALA A 17 1.97 -23.10 -19.42
C ALA A 17 2.14 -24.46 -20.12
N GLU A 18 1.89 -24.50 -21.43
CA GLU A 18 2.24 -25.66 -22.28
C GLU A 18 3.74 -25.73 -22.55
N LYS A 19 4.39 -24.57 -22.71
CA LYS A 19 5.81 -24.43 -23.02
C LYS A 19 6.43 -23.40 -22.08
N VAL A 20 7.64 -23.70 -21.62
CA VAL A 20 8.40 -22.86 -20.69
C VAL A 20 9.73 -22.49 -21.33
N ILE A 21 10.04 -21.20 -21.28
CA ILE A 21 11.36 -20.65 -21.59
C ILE A 21 11.96 -20.19 -20.28
N LEU A 22 13.19 -20.61 -19.99
CA LEU A 22 13.91 -20.23 -18.78
C LEU A 22 15.03 -19.28 -19.15
N GLU A 23 15.06 -18.11 -18.51
CA GLU A 23 16.23 -17.24 -18.51
C GLU A 23 17.04 -17.48 -17.23
N VAL A 24 18.27 -17.96 -17.37
CA VAL A 24 19.19 -18.20 -16.25
C VAL A 24 20.17 -17.04 -16.20
N ASN A 25 19.88 -16.10 -15.29
CA ASN A 25 20.61 -14.85 -15.19
C ASN A 25 21.78 -14.97 -14.21
N SER A 26 23.00 -15.04 -14.74
CA SER A 26 24.25 -15.13 -13.97
C SER A 26 24.59 -13.89 -13.16
N TRP A 27 23.88 -12.78 -13.34
CA TRP A 27 24.01 -11.59 -12.49
C TRP A 27 23.37 -11.79 -11.10
N VAL A 28 22.33 -12.63 -11.00
CA VAL A 28 21.65 -12.90 -9.74
C VAL A 28 22.53 -13.81 -8.87
N PRO A 29 22.84 -13.43 -7.61
CA PRO A 29 23.69 -14.25 -6.76
C PRO A 29 23.06 -15.60 -6.44
N ASP A 30 23.86 -16.68 -6.49
CA ASP A 30 23.43 -18.04 -6.09
C ASP A 30 22.91 -18.07 -4.64
N ALA A 31 23.43 -17.18 -3.78
CA ALA A 31 23.00 -17.03 -2.39
C ALA A 31 21.55 -16.52 -2.22
N MET A 32 20.85 -16.18 -3.31
CA MET A 32 19.38 -16.07 -3.29
C MET A 32 18.71 -17.40 -2.94
N ASP A 33 19.39 -18.55 -3.11
CA ASP A 33 18.85 -19.85 -2.71
C ASP A 33 18.48 -19.90 -1.21
N GLY A 34 17.19 -20.04 -0.96
CA GLY A 34 16.59 -20.14 0.36
C GLY A 34 15.76 -18.93 0.77
N ILE A 35 15.83 -17.80 0.04
CA ILE A 35 15.04 -16.60 0.40
C ILE A 35 13.56 -16.73 0.00
N HIS A 36 13.19 -17.65 -0.89
CA HIS A 36 11.81 -17.81 -1.37
C HIS A 36 11.03 -18.88 -0.61
N ASP A 37 9.70 -18.78 -0.54
CA ASP A 37 8.79 -19.81 -0.03
C ASP A 37 7.64 -20.07 -1.02
N ILE A 38 7.83 -21.04 -1.89
CA ILE A 38 6.91 -21.40 -2.97
C ILE A 38 5.89 -22.41 -2.45
N TYR A 39 4.66 -21.92 -2.22
CA TYR A 39 3.55 -22.73 -1.75
C TYR A 39 2.79 -23.40 -2.91
N TYR A 40 2.59 -24.71 -2.80
CA TYR A 40 1.89 -25.53 -3.80
C TYR A 40 0.50 -26.01 -3.34
N GLY A 41 0.05 -25.61 -2.15
CA GLY A 41 -1.21 -26.06 -1.56
C GLY A 41 -2.47 -25.31 -2.02
N THR A 42 -2.38 -24.41 -3.01
CA THR A 42 -3.52 -23.66 -3.56
C THR A 42 -4.39 -24.53 -4.48
N ALA A 43 -5.00 -25.57 -3.92
CA ALA A 43 -5.95 -26.42 -4.62
C ALA A 43 -7.18 -25.60 -5.10
N LEU A 44 -7.74 -26.00 -6.24
CA LEU A 44 -8.94 -25.40 -6.78
C LEU A 44 -10.17 -25.71 -5.90
N PRO A 45 -11.14 -24.79 -5.80
CA PRO A 45 -12.43 -25.09 -5.19
C PRO A 45 -13.09 -26.32 -5.85
N PRO A 46 -13.79 -27.17 -5.08
CA PRO A 46 -14.12 -27.04 -3.65
C PRO A 46 -13.08 -27.66 -2.70
N HIS A 47 -11.87 -27.99 -3.16
CA HIS A 47 -10.88 -28.76 -2.38
C HIS A 47 -9.76 -27.92 -1.76
N ARG A 48 -9.87 -26.58 -1.82
CA ARG A 48 -8.91 -25.67 -1.19
C ARG A 48 -8.82 -25.96 0.32
N ARG A 49 -7.60 -26.05 0.83
CA ARG A 49 -7.32 -26.22 2.26
C ARG A 49 -6.97 -24.87 2.89
N PRO A 50 -7.12 -24.72 4.22
CA PRO A 50 -6.60 -23.56 4.93
C PRO A 50 -5.10 -23.36 4.64
N ILE A 51 -4.66 -22.10 4.65
CA ILE A 51 -3.24 -21.77 4.48
C ILE A 51 -2.63 -21.76 5.88
N GLU A 52 -1.74 -22.69 6.20
CA GLU A 52 -1.13 -22.84 7.54
C GLU A 52 0.00 -21.82 7.81
N LEU A 53 -0.22 -20.55 7.47
CA LEU A 53 0.65 -19.42 7.78
C LEU A 53 0.04 -18.67 8.97
N THR A 54 0.72 -18.72 10.11
CA THR A 54 0.27 -18.17 11.39
C THR A 54 1.16 -17.07 11.94
N ASP A 55 2.41 -17.02 11.47
CA ASP A 55 3.38 -15.97 11.73
C ASP A 55 4.02 -15.49 10.40
N VAL A 56 4.50 -14.25 10.37
CA VAL A 56 5.17 -13.64 9.20
C VAL A 56 6.39 -14.46 8.75
N GLU A 57 7.07 -15.12 9.68
CA GLU A 57 8.29 -15.92 9.44
C GLU A 57 8.04 -17.32 8.90
N ASP A 58 6.82 -17.85 9.06
CA ASP A 58 6.50 -19.25 8.77
C ASP A 58 6.90 -19.62 7.33
N ARG A 59 7.53 -20.79 7.17
CA ARG A 59 7.75 -21.39 5.84
C ARG A 59 6.70 -22.48 5.63
N ILE A 60 5.85 -22.31 4.62
CA ILE A 60 4.74 -23.23 4.34
C ILE A 60 4.93 -24.03 3.04
N GLY A 61 5.95 -23.73 2.26
CA GLY A 61 6.28 -24.35 0.99
C GLY A 61 7.76 -24.73 0.89
N GLN A 62 8.35 -24.51 -0.28
CA GLN A 62 9.72 -24.90 -0.61
C GLN A 62 10.51 -23.75 -1.25
N PRO A 63 11.85 -23.74 -1.21
CA PRO A 63 12.64 -22.60 -1.70
C PRO A 63 12.70 -22.46 -3.23
N HIS A 64 12.24 -23.46 -3.99
CA HIS A 64 12.40 -23.52 -5.44
C HIS A 64 11.09 -23.78 -6.16
N TYR A 65 10.99 -23.32 -7.40
CA TYR A 65 9.92 -23.80 -8.28
C TYR A 65 10.18 -25.22 -8.77
N ARG A 66 9.07 -25.96 -8.93
CA ARG A 66 8.95 -27.18 -9.73
C ARG A 66 8.57 -26.81 -11.16
N VAL A 67 9.14 -27.53 -12.12
CA VAL A 67 8.77 -27.46 -13.53
C VAL A 67 8.88 -28.87 -14.11
N ASP A 68 7.97 -29.24 -15.01
CA ASP A 68 8.13 -30.45 -15.82
C ASP A 68 9.20 -30.18 -16.90
N PRO A 69 10.34 -30.91 -16.91
CA PRO A 69 11.38 -30.71 -17.90
C PRO A 69 10.89 -30.88 -19.35
N GLY A 70 9.85 -31.69 -19.58
CA GLY A 70 9.25 -31.86 -20.92
C GLY A 70 8.57 -30.60 -21.46
N LYS A 71 8.18 -29.67 -20.59
CA LYS A 71 7.64 -28.36 -20.98
C LYS A 71 8.74 -27.35 -21.32
N VAL A 72 9.98 -27.57 -20.90
CA VAL A 72 11.08 -26.61 -21.10
C VAL A 72 11.57 -26.71 -22.54
N VAL A 73 11.25 -25.71 -23.35
CA VAL A 73 11.59 -25.68 -24.79
C VAL A 73 12.88 -24.91 -25.07
N ALA A 74 13.32 -24.07 -24.14
CA ALA A 74 14.57 -23.32 -24.23
C ALA A 74 15.09 -22.94 -22.83
N VAL A 75 16.41 -22.92 -22.70
CA VAL A 75 17.13 -22.30 -21.58
C VAL A 75 18.08 -21.28 -22.19
N VAL A 76 17.93 -20.02 -21.79
CA VAL A 76 18.69 -18.88 -22.30
C VAL A 76 19.56 -18.36 -21.16
N GLU A 77 20.87 -18.35 -21.36
CA GLU A 77 21.79 -17.73 -20.41
C GLU A 77 21.77 -16.21 -20.58
N THR A 78 21.63 -15.50 -19.47
CA THR A 78 21.64 -14.03 -19.44
C THR A 78 22.61 -13.52 -18.38
N ASN A 79 22.96 -12.24 -18.48
CA ASN A 79 23.77 -11.53 -17.51
C ASN A 79 23.36 -10.05 -17.54
N ALA A 80 22.29 -9.73 -16.85
CA ALA A 80 21.74 -8.38 -16.84
C ALA A 80 21.27 -8.00 -15.43
N PRO A 81 21.59 -6.79 -14.95
CA PRO A 81 21.04 -6.30 -13.69
C PRO A 81 19.54 -6.08 -13.78
N ASP A 82 18.85 -6.26 -12.65
CA ASP A 82 17.45 -5.84 -12.51
C ASP A 82 17.33 -4.31 -12.69
N SER A 83 16.14 -3.88 -13.13
CA SER A 83 15.85 -2.45 -13.28
C SER A 83 15.71 -1.78 -11.91
N ALA A 84 16.64 -0.87 -11.60
CA ALA A 84 16.61 -0.13 -10.35
C ALA A 84 15.41 0.83 -10.28
N SER A 85 14.79 0.89 -9.09
CA SER A 85 13.74 1.86 -8.78
C SER A 85 14.35 3.18 -8.33
N ALA A 86 13.84 4.30 -8.86
CA ALA A 86 14.25 5.62 -8.39
C ALA A 86 13.80 5.81 -6.93
N LEU A 87 14.73 6.20 -6.06
CA LEU A 87 14.44 6.56 -4.67
C LEU A 87 14.53 8.07 -4.51
N THR A 88 13.47 8.68 -3.97
CA THR A 88 13.50 10.10 -3.57
C THR A 88 13.45 10.16 -2.06
N ALA A 89 14.24 11.05 -1.47
CA ALA A 89 14.20 11.28 -0.03
C ALA A 89 12.82 11.84 0.37
N PRO A 90 12.29 11.48 1.55
CA PRO A 90 11.10 12.11 2.10
C PRO A 90 11.22 13.64 2.13
N ASP A 91 10.18 14.33 1.66
CA ASP A 91 10.04 15.77 1.79
C ASP A 91 9.33 16.14 3.11
N SER A 92 9.23 17.44 3.41
CA SER A 92 8.59 17.93 4.63
C SER A 92 7.10 17.55 4.74
N VAL A 93 6.42 17.41 3.60
CA VAL A 93 5.02 16.96 3.53
C VAL A 93 4.92 15.51 3.96
N SER A 94 5.80 14.65 3.43
CA SER A 94 5.87 13.23 3.77
C SER A 94 6.22 13.02 5.24
N GLU A 95 7.17 13.80 5.79
CA GLU A 95 7.53 13.76 7.21
C GLU A 95 6.39 14.23 8.13
N ALA A 96 5.60 15.24 7.72
CA ALA A 96 4.43 15.68 8.48
C ALA A 96 3.33 14.60 8.51
N ILE A 97 3.07 13.94 7.38
CA ILE A 97 2.18 12.78 7.30
C ILE A 97 2.66 11.67 8.24
N ALA A 98 3.97 11.35 8.19
CA ALA A 98 4.57 10.33 9.05
C ALA A 98 4.41 10.67 10.54
N ALA A 99 4.61 11.93 10.93
CA ALA A 99 4.43 12.37 12.31
C ALA A 99 3.01 12.12 12.83
N HIS A 100 1.98 12.36 12.01
CA HIS A 100 0.60 12.05 12.38
C HIS A 100 0.34 10.55 12.53
N VAL A 101 0.93 9.72 11.66
CA VAL A 101 0.82 8.26 11.76
C VAL A 101 1.47 7.74 13.03
N LEU A 102 2.67 8.21 13.36
CA LEU A 102 3.40 7.78 14.56
C LEU A 102 2.68 8.22 15.84
N GLU A 103 2.17 9.45 15.91
CA GLU A 103 1.36 9.91 17.04
C GLU A 103 0.12 9.04 17.22
N PHE A 104 -0.53 8.67 16.13
CA PHE A 104 -1.68 7.77 16.15
C PHE A 104 -1.30 6.38 16.68
N PHE A 105 -0.19 5.79 16.23
CA PHE A 105 0.29 4.51 16.77
C PHE A 105 0.61 4.60 18.27
N ASP A 106 1.31 5.66 18.71
CA ASP A 106 1.58 5.90 20.13
C ASP A 106 0.28 6.06 20.93
N HIS A 107 -0.75 6.69 20.35
CA HIS A 107 -2.07 6.77 20.96
C HIS A 107 -2.74 5.41 21.06
N GLU A 108 -2.76 4.60 20.00
CA GLU A 108 -3.35 3.26 20.01
C GLU A 108 -2.66 2.34 21.03
N VAL A 109 -1.32 2.41 21.13
CA VAL A 109 -0.54 1.69 22.14
C VAL A 109 -0.90 2.13 23.56
N ARG A 110 -0.92 3.44 23.85
CA ARG A 110 -1.34 3.97 25.17
C ARG A 110 -2.77 3.57 25.55
N ARG A 111 -3.63 3.31 24.56
CA ARG A 111 -5.00 2.85 24.76
C ARG A 111 -5.15 1.33 24.80
N GLY A 112 -4.05 0.58 24.70
CA GLY A 112 -4.03 -0.87 24.71
C GLY A 112 -4.69 -1.52 23.48
N ARG A 113 -4.77 -0.78 22.36
CA ARG A 113 -5.36 -1.26 21.10
C ARG A 113 -4.33 -1.82 20.13
N LEU A 114 -3.06 -1.46 20.30
CA LEU A 114 -1.92 -2.06 19.59
C LEU A 114 -0.86 -2.53 20.59
N PRO A 115 -0.11 -3.60 20.27
CA PRO A 115 1.01 -4.06 21.09
C PRO A 115 2.07 -2.98 21.25
N GLU A 116 2.57 -2.82 22.48
CA GLU A 116 3.65 -1.88 22.79
C GLU A 116 4.95 -2.30 22.09
N ASN A 117 5.67 -1.33 21.52
CA ASN A 117 6.97 -1.46 20.84
C ASN A 117 7.02 -2.32 19.56
N THR A 118 6.15 -3.31 19.39
CA THR A 118 6.19 -4.22 18.22
C THR A 118 5.07 -3.97 17.21
N LEU A 119 4.01 -3.26 17.60
CA LEU A 119 2.77 -3.11 16.81
C LEU A 119 2.25 -4.48 16.32
N LEU A 120 1.43 -4.46 15.26
CA LEU A 120 1.07 -5.63 14.45
C LEU A 120 1.90 -5.60 13.15
N PRO A 121 1.93 -6.69 12.35
CA PRO A 121 2.73 -6.70 11.15
C PRO A 121 2.31 -5.60 10.16
N LEU A 122 3.30 -4.92 9.61
CA LEU A 122 3.09 -3.74 8.77
C LEU A 122 3.07 -4.12 7.29
N GLN A 123 2.10 -3.58 6.55
CA GLN A 123 2.16 -3.43 5.11
C GLN A 123 2.33 -1.95 4.78
N ALA A 124 3.37 -1.63 4.03
CA ALA A 124 3.61 -0.29 3.52
C ALA A 124 3.77 -0.35 2.01
N GLY A 125 3.06 0.53 1.30
CA GLY A 125 3.24 0.71 -0.14
C GLY A 125 4.59 1.34 -0.49
N ILE A 126 4.74 1.74 -1.75
CA ILE A 126 5.96 2.40 -2.24
C ILE A 126 5.88 3.92 -2.15
N GLY A 127 7.04 4.58 -2.00
CA GLY A 127 7.20 6.03 -2.20
C GLY A 127 7.49 6.83 -0.94
N ASN A 128 7.60 8.16 -1.10
CA ASN A 128 8.14 9.05 -0.08
C ASN A 128 7.40 8.99 1.26
N VAL A 129 6.06 8.93 1.24
CA VAL A 129 5.24 8.87 2.46
C VAL A 129 5.47 7.57 3.22
N ALA A 130 5.47 6.42 2.53
CA ALA A 130 5.75 5.14 3.15
C ALA A 130 7.16 5.09 3.75
N ASN A 131 8.16 5.60 3.01
CA ASN A 131 9.54 5.71 3.48
C ASN A 131 9.66 6.64 4.71
N ALA A 132 8.91 7.74 4.76
CA ALA A 132 8.89 8.65 5.90
C ALA A 132 8.33 7.97 7.15
N VAL A 133 7.21 7.23 7.02
CA VAL A 133 6.61 6.47 8.13
C VAL A 133 7.60 5.42 8.65
N LEU A 134 8.19 4.62 7.75
CA LEU A 134 9.18 3.60 8.10
C LEU A 134 10.42 4.20 8.78
N GLY A 135 10.97 5.30 8.26
CA GLY A 135 12.10 6.00 8.88
C GLY A 135 11.74 6.63 10.23
N GLY A 136 10.49 7.05 10.41
CA GLY A 136 9.98 7.53 11.69
C GLY A 136 9.89 6.45 12.76
N LEU A 137 9.49 5.23 12.38
CA LEU A 137 9.48 4.06 13.28
C LEU A 137 10.91 3.73 13.78
N ASP A 138 11.92 3.83 12.92
CA ASP A 138 13.34 3.60 13.26
C ASP A 138 13.85 4.54 14.35
N ARG A 139 13.49 5.82 14.24
CA ARG A 139 13.86 6.88 15.18
C ARG A 139 13.08 6.77 16.50
N GLY A 140 11.92 6.13 16.48
CA GLY A 140 11.06 5.91 17.64
C GLY A 140 11.51 4.74 18.53
N PRO A 141 10.68 4.38 19.53
CA PRO A 141 10.98 3.29 20.47
C PRO A 141 10.74 1.89 19.87
N TYR A 142 10.23 1.80 18.65
CA TYR A 142 9.77 0.56 18.02
C TYR A 142 10.92 -0.38 17.69
N ARG A 143 10.88 -1.64 18.16
CA ARG A 143 11.90 -2.65 17.87
C ARG A 143 11.25 -4.01 17.72
N GLY A 144 11.87 -4.87 16.91
CA GLY A 144 11.35 -6.20 16.64
C GLY A 144 10.07 -6.20 15.81
N LEU A 145 9.83 -5.14 15.03
CA LEU A 145 8.70 -5.04 14.11
C LEU A 145 8.77 -6.18 13.09
N THR A 146 7.62 -6.58 12.56
CA THR A 146 7.54 -7.50 11.42
C THR A 146 6.80 -6.84 10.28
N CYS A 147 7.15 -7.18 9.05
CA CYS A 147 6.48 -6.65 7.86
C CYS A 147 5.93 -7.78 7.00
N TYR A 148 4.70 -7.62 6.53
CA TYR A 148 4.05 -8.54 5.60
C TYR A 148 3.44 -7.67 4.50
N SER A 149 4.22 -7.42 3.46
CA SER A 149 3.91 -6.45 2.40
C SER A 149 3.89 -7.12 1.03
N GLU A 150 3.67 -6.34 -0.02
CA GLU A 150 3.83 -6.78 -1.40
C GLU A 150 5.30 -6.68 -1.84
N VAL A 151 5.97 -5.60 -1.45
CA VAL A 151 7.34 -5.29 -1.90
C VAL A 151 8.25 -4.85 -0.75
N ILE A 152 9.55 -5.10 -0.92
CA ILE A 152 10.62 -4.61 -0.04
C ILE A 152 11.42 -3.55 -0.80
N GLN A 153 11.55 -2.37 -0.21
CA GLN A 153 12.34 -1.25 -0.72
C GLN A 153 13.58 -1.02 0.14
N ASP A 154 14.47 -0.13 -0.30
CA ASP A 154 15.71 0.25 0.39
C ASP A 154 15.51 0.56 1.88
N GLY A 155 14.45 1.30 2.22
CA GLY A 155 14.13 1.63 3.60
C GLY A 155 13.93 0.38 4.47
N MET A 156 13.30 -0.67 3.93
CA MET A 156 13.11 -1.92 4.66
C MET A 156 14.42 -2.68 4.88
N LEU A 157 15.34 -2.67 3.91
CA LEU A 157 16.67 -3.26 4.09
C LEU A 157 17.42 -2.57 5.24
N HIS A 158 17.38 -1.23 5.27
CA HIS A 158 17.95 -0.43 6.36
C HIS A 158 17.35 -0.80 7.71
N LEU A 159 16.01 -0.86 7.82
CA LEU A 159 15.31 -1.21 9.06
C LEU A 159 15.66 -2.62 9.56
N ILE A 160 15.83 -3.58 8.65
CA ILE A 160 16.25 -4.94 8.99
C ILE A 160 17.68 -4.93 9.54
N LYS A 161 18.60 -4.29 8.83
CA LYS A 161 20.02 -4.21 9.21
C LYS A 161 20.22 -3.53 10.56
N HIS A 162 19.38 -2.55 10.89
CA HIS A 162 19.42 -1.82 12.16
C HIS A 162 18.63 -2.49 13.30
N GLY A 163 17.93 -3.61 13.03
CA GLY A 163 17.19 -4.38 14.02
C GLY A 163 15.85 -3.77 14.44
N THR A 164 15.40 -2.71 13.76
CA THR A 164 14.07 -2.13 13.96
C THR A 164 13.00 -3.09 13.44
N VAL A 165 13.22 -3.65 12.26
CA VAL A 165 12.43 -4.76 11.71
C VAL A 165 13.20 -6.06 11.90
N ARG A 166 12.59 -7.05 12.52
CA ARG A 166 13.18 -8.37 12.72
C ARG A 166 12.98 -9.27 11.50
N PHE A 167 11.85 -9.16 10.80
CA PHE A 167 11.58 -9.99 9.63
C PHE A 167 10.61 -9.33 8.65
N ALA A 168 10.83 -9.53 7.35
CA ALA A 168 9.96 -9.04 6.29
C ALA A 168 9.55 -10.14 5.30
N SER A 169 8.25 -10.24 5.05
CA SER A 169 7.65 -11.08 4.02
C SER A 169 7.13 -10.20 2.86
N ALA A 170 7.41 -10.60 1.62
CA ALA A 170 6.98 -9.90 0.41
C ALA A 170 6.83 -10.85 -0.79
N THR A 171 6.43 -10.35 -1.96
CA THR A 171 6.53 -11.11 -3.23
C THR A 171 7.72 -10.69 -4.08
N ALA A 172 8.19 -9.45 -3.93
CA ALA A 172 9.26 -8.90 -4.75
C ALA A 172 10.15 -7.90 -4.01
N LEU A 173 11.35 -7.71 -4.52
CA LEU A 173 12.27 -6.64 -4.15
C LEU A 173 12.14 -5.51 -5.18
N ALA A 174 11.98 -4.27 -4.71
CA ALA A 174 11.86 -3.06 -5.53
C ALA A 174 12.90 -2.03 -5.05
N LEU A 175 14.15 -2.28 -5.41
CA LEU A 175 15.33 -1.62 -4.84
C LEU A 175 15.94 -0.61 -5.82
N SER A 176 16.58 0.42 -5.28
CA SER A 176 17.48 1.28 -6.05
C SER A 176 18.80 0.57 -6.36
N GLU A 177 19.67 1.18 -7.18
CA GLU A 177 21.01 0.64 -7.44
C GLU A 177 21.80 0.43 -6.13
N ALA A 178 21.68 1.36 -5.17
CA ALA A 178 22.33 1.25 -3.87
C ALA A 178 21.72 0.12 -3.03
N GLY A 179 20.38 -0.03 -3.06
CA GLY A 179 19.69 -1.12 -2.38
C GLY A 179 20.06 -2.49 -2.95
N ILE A 180 20.21 -2.61 -4.26
CA ILE A 180 20.69 -3.82 -4.93
C ILE A 180 22.12 -4.14 -4.47
N ALA A 181 23.03 -3.16 -4.48
CA ALA A 181 24.41 -3.35 -4.03
C ALA A 181 24.50 -3.77 -2.56
N GLU A 182 23.69 -3.15 -1.69
CA GLU A 182 23.58 -3.49 -0.27
C GLU A 182 23.05 -4.92 -0.05
N LEU A 183 21.96 -5.30 -0.73
CA LEU A 183 21.40 -6.64 -0.65
C LEU A 183 22.41 -7.69 -1.11
N THR A 184 22.97 -7.52 -2.31
CA THR A 184 23.89 -8.50 -2.92
C THR A 184 25.16 -8.67 -2.10
N SER A 185 25.68 -7.60 -1.49
CA SER A 185 26.86 -7.66 -0.62
C SER A 185 26.60 -8.34 0.74
N ASN A 186 25.34 -8.44 1.17
CA ASN A 186 24.95 -8.95 2.50
C ASN A 186 23.82 -9.99 2.40
N ILE A 187 23.73 -10.71 1.28
CA ILE A 187 22.58 -11.54 0.95
C ILE A 187 22.35 -12.68 1.96
N ASP A 188 23.42 -13.25 2.53
CA ASP A 188 23.29 -14.30 3.56
C ASP A 188 22.54 -13.80 4.79
N PHE A 189 22.82 -12.56 5.22
CA PHE A 189 22.10 -11.92 6.32
C PHE A 189 20.64 -11.65 5.95
N TYR A 190 20.39 -11.04 4.79
CA TYR A 190 19.03 -10.71 4.38
C TYR A 190 18.18 -11.97 4.11
N ARG A 191 18.77 -13.06 3.64
CA ARG A 191 18.09 -14.35 3.42
C ARG A 191 17.51 -14.93 4.71
N GLU A 192 18.12 -14.66 5.85
CA GLU A 192 17.62 -15.08 7.17
C GLU A 192 16.50 -14.17 7.70
N HIS A 193 16.35 -12.96 7.16
CA HIS A 193 15.42 -11.93 7.65
C HIS A 193 14.32 -11.56 6.63
N ILE A 194 14.38 -12.10 5.42
CA ILE A 194 13.45 -11.84 4.33
C ILE A 194 12.84 -13.15 3.83
N ARG A 195 11.55 -13.11 3.49
CA ARG A 195 10.88 -14.19 2.77
C ARG A 195 10.11 -13.68 1.56
N LEU A 196 10.45 -14.21 0.38
CA LEU A 196 9.71 -13.93 -0.85
C LEU A 196 8.70 -15.04 -1.15
N ARG A 197 7.42 -14.71 -1.27
CA ARG A 197 6.30 -15.66 -1.44
C ARG A 197 5.57 -15.38 -2.75
N PRO A 198 4.85 -16.36 -3.34
CA PRO A 198 3.93 -16.07 -4.43
C PRO A 198 2.97 -14.94 -4.03
N GLN A 199 2.60 -14.09 -4.99
CA GLN A 199 1.68 -12.99 -4.69
C GLN A 199 0.30 -13.50 -4.24
N GLU A 200 -0.10 -14.70 -4.66
CA GLU A 200 -1.29 -15.39 -4.15
C GLU A 200 -1.24 -15.63 -2.64
N ILE A 201 -0.04 -15.64 -2.03
CA ILE A 201 0.18 -15.81 -0.59
C ILE A 201 0.45 -14.48 0.10
N SER A 202 1.40 -13.67 -0.39
CA SER A 202 1.70 -12.37 0.24
C SER A 202 0.50 -11.41 0.26
N ASN A 203 -0.45 -11.58 -0.66
CA ASN A 203 -1.66 -10.76 -0.73
C ASN A 203 -2.92 -11.54 -0.33
N HIS A 204 -2.79 -12.74 0.25
CA HIS A 204 -3.96 -13.60 0.49
C HIS A 204 -4.87 -13.03 1.59
N PRO A 205 -6.17 -12.77 1.34
CA PRO A 205 -7.09 -12.20 2.32
C PRO A 205 -7.16 -12.95 3.67
N GLU A 206 -7.16 -14.28 3.64
CA GLU A 206 -7.14 -15.11 4.87
C GLU A 206 -5.91 -14.82 5.74
N VAL A 207 -4.75 -14.67 5.11
CA VAL A 207 -3.48 -14.46 5.80
C VAL A 207 -3.40 -13.03 6.31
N VAL A 208 -3.71 -12.06 5.47
CA VAL A 208 -3.76 -10.63 5.85
C VAL A 208 -4.67 -10.43 7.07
N ARG A 209 -5.86 -11.04 7.07
CA ARG A 209 -6.78 -10.94 8.19
C ARG A 209 -6.28 -11.68 9.43
N ARG A 210 -5.73 -12.88 9.27
CA ARG A 210 -5.24 -13.69 10.41
C ARG A 210 -4.10 -13.02 11.14
N LEU A 211 -3.12 -12.50 10.40
CA LEU A 211 -1.95 -11.82 10.95
C LEU A 211 -2.28 -10.44 11.55
N GLY A 212 -3.47 -9.89 11.23
CA GLY A 212 -3.90 -8.59 11.71
C GLY A 212 -3.07 -7.45 11.12
N ILE A 213 -2.86 -7.46 9.80
CA ILE A 213 -1.98 -6.50 9.13
C ILE A 213 -2.44 -5.05 9.32
N ILE A 214 -1.52 -4.14 9.63
CA ILE A 214 -1.73 -2.69 9.51
C ILE A 214 -1.39 -2.29 8.08
N ALA A 215 -2.41 -1.95 7.30
CA ALA A 215 -2.32 -1.60 5.89
C ALA A 215 -2.18 -0.08 5.71
N MET A 216 -1.05 0.35 5.13
CA MET A 216 -0.76 1.76 4.86
C MET A 216 -0.59 1.97 3.35
N ASN A 217 -1.61 2.57 2.73
CA ASN A 217 -1.70 2.71 1.28
C ASN A 217 -1.67 4.18 0.84
N GLY A 218 -1.07 4.44 -0.31
CA GLY A 218 -1.22 5.73 -0.99
C GLY A 218 -2.61 5.88 -1.61
N MET A 219 -3.03 7.12 -1.86
CA MET A 219 -4.23 7.41 -2.64
C MET A 219 -4.03 8.61 -3.57
N LEU A 220 -4.76 8.65 -4.69
CA LEU A 220 -4.83 9.83 -5.55
C LEU A 220 -5.74 10.88 -4.93
N GLU A 221 -6.92 10.47 -4.48
CA GLU A 221 -7.91 11.33 -3.84
C GLU A 221 -8.88 10.49 -2.99
N ALA A 222 -9.47 11.13 -1.98
CA ALA A 222 -10.62 10.61 -1.24
C ALA A 222 -11.77 11.60 -1.31
N ASP A 223 -13.00 11.10 -1.33
CA ASP A 223 -14.14 11.98 -1.12
C ASP A 223 -14.35 12.31 0.36
N VAL A 224 -15.22 13.29 0.61
CA VAL A 224 -15.59 13.66 1.98
C VAL A 224 -16.22 12.50 2.75
N TYR A 225 -16.71 11.44 2.11
CA TYR A 225 -17.28 10.28 2.81
C TYR A 225 -16.24 9.17 3.06
N GLY A 226 -15.04 9.32 2.53
CA GLY A 226 -13.92 8.40 2.70
C GLY A 226 -13.95 7.23 1.73
N ASN A 227 -14.62 7.37 0.58
CA ASN A 227 -14.30 6.52 -0.58
C ASN A 227 -12.98 7.01 -1.18
N VAL A 228 -12.17 6.08 -1.67
CA VAL A 228 -10.81 6.34 -2.12
C VAL A 228 -10.64 5.92 -3.58
N ASN A 229 -9.99 6.79 -4.34
CA ASN A 229 -9.48 6.54 -5.68
C ASN A 229 -7.96 6.39 -5.62
N SER A 230 -7.45 5.25 -6.03
CA SER A 230 -6.02 4.91 -6.06
C SER A 230 -5.49 4.85 -7.49
N THR A 231 -6.35 4.93 -8.51
CA THR A 231 -6.01 4.49 -9.86
C THR A 231 -6.28 5.49 -10.98
N HIS A 232 -7.47 6.12 -11.02
CA HIS A 232 -7.94 6.85 -12.19
C HIS A 232 -7.94 8.37 -11.97
N VAL A 233 -6.93 9.07 -12.49
CA VAL A 233 -6.91 10.53 -12.52
C VAL A 233 -8.10 11.05 -13.32
N MET A 234 -8.91 11.91 -12.71
CA MET A 234 -10.17 12.44 -13.26
C MET A 234 -11.14 11.33 -13.71
N GLY A 235 -11.07 10.15 -13.09
CA GLY A 235 -11.99 9.03 -13.31
C GLY A 235 -11.74 8.19 -14.57
N THR A 236 -10.77 8.54 -15.41
CA THR A 236 -10.56 7.84 -16.69
C THR A 236 -9.10 7.53 -17.01
N LYS A 237 -8.15 8.34 -16.53
CA LYS A 237 -6.73 8.14 -16.85
C LYS A 237 -6.05 7.29 -15.78
N ILE A 238 -5.70 6.07 -16.13
CA ILE A 238 -4.96 5.18 -15.24
C ILE A 238 -3.59 5.78 -14.87
N MET A 239 -3.24 5.69 -13.58
CA MET A 239 -1.90 6.02 -13.08
C MET A 239 -1.01 4.77 -13.16
N ASN A 240 -1.29 3.78 -12.31
CA ASN A 240 -0.60 2.50 -12.27
C ASN A 240 -1.64 1.36 -12.36
N GLY A 241 -2.35 1.12 -11.26
CA GLY A 241 -3.35 0.06 -11.10
C GLY A 241 -3.66 -0.11 -9.61
N ILE A 242 -4.71 -0.87 -9.27
CA ILE A 242 -5.12 -1.05 -7.87
C ILE A 242 -4.07 -1.83 -7.06
N GLY A 243 -3.33 -2.74 -7.71
CA GLY A 243 -2.35 -3.60 -7.04
C GLY A 243 -2.97 -4.38 -5.88
N GLY A 244 -2.18 -4.64 -4.84
CA GLY A 244 -2.65 -5.25 -3.60
C GLY A 244 -3.40 -4.34 -2.65
N SER A 245 -3.62 -3.05 -2.97
CA SER A 245 -4.23 -2.11 -2.02
C SER A 245 -5.62 -2.58 -1.54
N GLY A 246 -6.42 -3.21 -2.41
CA GLY A 246 -7.71 -3.80 -2.04
C GLY A 246 -7.57 -5.04 -1.15
N ASP A 247 -6.58 -5.89 -1.43
CA ASP A 247 -6.29 -7.10 -0.65
C ASP A 247 -5.96 -6.74 0.80
N PHE A 248 -5.14 -5.71 0.99
CA PHE A 248 -4.74 -5.23 2.31
C PHE A 248 -5.79 -4.35 2.98
N ALA A 249 -6.40 -3.39 2.28
CA ALA A 249 -7.34 -2.44 2.88
C ALA A 249 -8.61 -3.11 3.42
N ARG A 250 -9.17 -4.08 2.70
CA ARG A 250 -10.40 -4.78 3.12
C ARG A 250 -10.14 -5.79 4.24
N ASN A 251 -8.95 -6.39 4.29
CA ASN A 251 -8.67 -7.53 5.17
C ASN A 251 -7.74 -7.21 6.34
N GLY A 252 -7.05 -6.06 6.32
CA GLY A 252 -6.18 -5.61 7.40
C GLY A 252 -6.95 -5.35 8.69
N TYR A 253 -6.23 -5.40 9.82
CA TYR A 253 -6.74 -5.01 11.12
C TYR A 253 -7.03 -3.50 11.18
N LEU A 254 -6.19 -2.71 10.52
CA LEU A 254 -6.31 -1.28 10.37
C LEU A 254 -5.92 -0.88 8.95
N SER A 255 -6.79 -0.19 8.23
CA SER A 255 -6.54 0.36 6.89
C SER A 255 -6.46 1.87 6.93
N MET A 256 -5.31 2.38 6.49
CA MET A 256 -4.96 3.79 6.44
C MET A 256 -4.65 4.19 5.00
N PHE A 257 -5.18 5.34 4.58
CA PHE A 257 -4.85 5.97 3.32
C PHE A 257 -4.13 7.29 3.55
N LEU A 258 -2.98 7.43 2.90
CA LEU A 258 -2.05 8.53 3.11
C LEU A 258 -1.81 9.27 1.80
N SER A 259 -1.92 10.60 1.82
CA SER A 259 -1.62 11.43 0.65
C SER A 259 -1.34 12.87 1.08
N PRO A 260 -0.50 13.63 0.37
CA PRO A 260 -0.55 15.09 0.45
C PRO A 260 -1.98 15.59 0.24
N SER A 261 -2.41 16.62 0.97
CA SER A 261 -3.77 17.16 0.87
C SER A 261 -4.05 17.86 -0.47
N THR A 262 -3.00 18.14 -1.24
CA THR A 262 -3.07 18.70 -2.59
C THR A 262 -2.08 18.04 -3.55
N ALA A 263 -2.34 18.19 -4.85
CA ALA A 263 -1.48 17.75 -5.94
C ALA A 263 -1.28 18.88 -6.97
N LYS A 264 -0.33 18.68 -7.90
CA LYS A 264 0.01 19.63 -8.97
C LYS A 264 0.22 21.06 -8.45
N ASN A 265 1.12 21.21 -7.48
CA ASN A 265 1.49 22.50 -6.86
C ASN A 265 0.28 23.24 -6.27
N GLY A 266 -0.63 22.51 -5.60
CA GLY A 266 -1.82 23.10 -4.98
C GLY A 266 -2.99 23.35 -5.94
N ALA A 267 -2.87 22.98 -7.23
CA ALA A 267 -3.94 23.14 -8.20
C ALA A 267 -5.05 22.08 -8.06
N ILE A 268 -4.75 20.93 -7.48
CA ILE A 268 -5.72 19.85 -7.24
C ILE A 268 -5.84 19.59 -5.74
N SER A 269 -7.07 19.44 -5.24
CA SER A 269 -7.34 18.94 -3.90
C SER A 269 -7.34 17.42 -3.91
N SER A 270 -6.69 16.79 -2.94
CA SER A 270 -6.76 15.33 -2.72
C SER A 270 -8.01 14.94 -1.92
N ILE A 271 -8.72 15.90 -1.32
CA ILE A 271 -10.05 15.71 -0.72
C ILE A 271 -11.09 16.38 -1.62
N VAL A 272 -12.06 15.61 -2.12
CA VAL A 272 -13.05 16.08 -3.11
C VAL A 272 -14.49 15.85 -2.66
N PRO A 273 -15.49 16.52 -3.26
CA PRO A 273 -16.90 16.26 -2.93
C PRO A 273 -17.33 14.80 -3.20
N MET A 274 -16.91 14.24 -4.33
CA MET A 274 -17.13 12.84 -4.72
C MET A 274 -15.97 12.37 -5.59
N THR A 275 -15.45 11.15 -5.39
CA THR A 275 -14.41 10.62 -6.27
C THR A 275 -15.06 10.14 -7.58
N PRO A 276 -14.46 10.43 -8.75
CA PRO A 276 -14.99 10.04 -10.05
C PRO A 276 -14.75 8.55 -10.35
N HIS A 277 -13.91 7.90 -9.55
CA HIS A 277 -13.67 6.45 -9.56
C HIS A 277 -13.48 5.98 -8.11
N VAL A 278 -13.90 4.76 -7.78
CA VAL A 278 -13.81 4.21 -6.42
C VAL A 278 -13.08 2.87 -6.49
N ASP A 279 -11.90 2.81 -5.88
CA ASP A 279 -11.15 1.56 -5.68
C ASP A 279 -11.43 0.97 -4.28
N HIS A 280 -11.64 1.84 -3.29
CA HIS A 280 -11.94 1.44 -1.91
C HIS A 280 -13.16 2.21 -1.41
N THR A 281 -14.16 1.49 -0.92
CA THR A 281 -15.38 2.13 -0.41
C THR A 281 -15.16 2.69 0.99
N GLU A 282 -16.12 3.43 1.53
CA GLU A 282 -16.07 3.97 2.89
C GLU A 282 -15.88 2.88 3.97
N HIS A 283 -16.23 1.63 3.64
CA HIS A 283 -16.08 0.46 4.52
C HIS A 283 -14.65 -0.10 4.56
N ASP A 284 -13.79 0.25 3.59
CA ASP A 284 -12.36 -0.13 3.53
C ASP A 284 -11.42 0.91 4.13
N THR A 285 -11.96 2.08 4.44
CA THR A 285 -11.18 3.24 4.85
C THR A 285 -11.48 3.54 6.31
N GLN A 286 -10.60 3.14 7.22
CA GLN A 286 -10.75 3.48 8.64
C GLN A 286 -9.99 4.74 9.02
N VAL A 287 -8.86 5.05 8.37
CA VAL A 287 -8.08 6.25 8.65
C VAL A 287 -7.67 6.94 7.35
N VAL A 288 -7.78 8.27 7.31
CA VAL A 288 -7.23 9.12 6.25
C VAL A 288 -6.21 10.07 6.86
N VAL A 289 -5.04 10.20 6.24
CA VAL A 289 -3.95 11.05 6.72
C VAL A 289 -3.44 11.95 5.60
N THR A 290 -3.29 13.23 5.92
CA THR A 290 -2.56 14.21 5.10
C THR A 290 -1.60 14.99 5.98
N GLU A 291 -0.79 15.87 5.41
CA GLU A 291 0.08 16.76 6.17
C GLU A 291 -0.69 17.79 7.02
N GLN A 292 -2.02 17.87 6.86
CA GLN A 292 -2.90 18.72 7.67
C GLN A 292 -3.32 18.05 8.98
N GLY A 293 -3.29 16.72 9.03
CA GLY A 293 -3.77 15.94 10.16
C GLY A 293 -4.25 14.53 9.79
N LEU A 294 -4.86 13.88 10.78
CA LEU A 294 -5.38 12.53 10.69
C LEU A 294 -6.87 12.48 11.07
N ALA A 295 -7.68 11.81 10.25
CA ALA A 295 -9.07 11.53 10.53
C ALA A 295 -9.25 10.03 10.83
N ASP A 296 -9.55 9.71 12.10
CA ASP A 296 -9.99 8.36 12.51
C ASP A 296 -11.50 8.24 12.30
N LEU A 297 -11.89 7.32 11.42
CA LEU A 297 -13.25 7.18 10.91
C LEU A 297 -13.97 5.95 11.48
N ARG A 298 -13.34 5.22 12.39
CA ARG A 298 -13.91 4.02 13.02
C ARG A 298 -15.20 4.38 13.78
N GLY A 299 -16.28 3.67 13.46
CA GLY A 299 -17.59 3.87 14.10
C GLY A 299 -18.33 5.16 13.71
N LEU A 300 -17.86 5.89 12.70
CA LEU A 300 -18.51 7.12 12.23
C LEU A 300 -19.48 6.84 11.07
N SER A 301 -20.65 7.49 11.09
CA SER A 301 -21.57 7.54 9.94
C SER A 301 -21.02 8.47 8.84
N PRO A 302 -21.47 8.37 7.57
CA PRO A 302 -20.98 9.20 6.46
C PRO A 302 -20.96 10.70 6.78
N ARG A 303 -22.02 11.25 7.40
CA ARG A 303 -22.06 12.66 7.82
C ARG A 303 -20.97 13.03 8.84
N ARG A 304 -20.64 12.12 9.77
CA ARG A 304 -19.57 12.32 10.76
C ARG A 304 -18.18 12.13 10.14
N ARG A 305 -18.04 11.19 9.20
CA ARG A 305 -16.82 11.00 8.40
C ARG A 305 -16.49 12.26 7.60
N SER A 306 -17.49 12.84 6.94
CA SER A 306 -17.38 14.10 6.20
C SER A 306 -16.83 15.25 7.02
N ARG A 307 -17.38 15.48 8.21
CA ARG A 307 -16.83 16.51 9.11
C ARG A 307 -15.39 16.21 9.51
N ALA A 308 -15.09 14.98 9.92
CA ALA A 308 -13.74 14.59 10.34
C ALA A 308 -12.70 14.73 9.21
N ILE A 309 -13.00 14.26 7.99
CA ILE A 309 -12.10 14.35 6.84
C ILE A 309 -11.87 15.81 6.44
N ILE A 310 -12.93 16.62 6.36
CA ILE A 310 -12.81 18.04 5.98
C ILE A 310 -11.99 18.82 7.03
N GLU A 311 -12.28 18.62 8.31
CA GLU A 311 -11.62 19.35 9.40
C GLU A 311 -10.14 18.95 9.55
N ARG A 312 -9.82 17.66 9.40
CA ARG A 312 -8.49 17.12 9.73
C ARG A 312 -7.58 16.97 8.52
N CYS A 313 -8.12 16.68 7.34
CA CYS A 313 -7.31 16.23 6.21
C CYS A 313 -7.35 17.18 5.00
N ALA A 314 -8.43 17.95 4.82
CA ALA A 314 -8.50 18.88 3.70
C ALA A 314 -7.56 20.09 3.89
N HIS A 315 -6.90 20.48 2.80
CA HIS A 315 -6.08 21.69 2.75
C HIS A 315 -6.91 22.94 3.12
N PRO A 316 -6.37 23.93 3.85
CA PRO A 316 -7.11 25.13 4.25
C PRO A 316 -7.76 25.89 3.09
N GLU A 317 -7.16 25.83 1.90
CA GLU A 317 -7.69 26.47 0.69
C GLU A 317 -8.97 25.82 0.16
N PHE A 318 -9.11 24.49 0.29
CA PHE A 318 -10.27 23.74 -0.21
C PHE A 318 -11.32 23.46 0.88
N ARG A 319 -10.95 23.56 2.17
CA ARG A 319 -11.84 23.29 3.31
C ARG A 319 -13.14 24.12 3.27
N PRO A 320 -13.14 25.43 2.97
CA PRO A 320 -14.38 26.20 2.89
C PRO A 320 -15.32 25.70 1.77
N LEU A 321 -14.78 25.36 0.60
CA LEU A 321 -15.55 24.86 -0.54
C LEU A 321 -16.18 23.48 -0.24
N LEU A 322 -15.45 22.59 0.42
CA LEU A 322 -15.94 21.29 0.83
C LEU A 322 -17.01 21.40 1.93
N THR A 323 -16.81 22.32 2.88
CA THR A 323 -17.79 22.60 3.94
C THR A 323 -19.09 23.12 3.35
N ASP A 324 -19.02 24.12 2.46
CA ASP A 324 -20.17 24.65 1.73
C ASP A 324 -20.93 23.56 0.95
N TYR A 325 -20.22 22.73 0.18
CA TYR A 325 -20.84 21.63 -0.57
C TYR A 325 -21.65 20.72 0.35
N VAL A 326 -21.07 20.31 1.48
CA VAL A 326 -21.71 19.39 2.43
C VAL A 326 -22.89 20.05 3.13
N GLU A 327 -22.78 21.30 3.54
CA GLU A 327 -23.87 22.04 4.19
C GLU A 327 -25.07 22.21 3.25
N ARG A 328 -24.82 22.61 1.99
CA ARG A 328 -25.88 22.69 0.97
C ARG A 328 -26.49 21.33 0.65
N ALA A 329 -25.66 20.29 0.52
CA ALA A 329 -26.16 18.93 0.32
C ALA A 329 -27.04 18.44 1.48
N GLN A 330 -26.69 18.81 2.73
CA GLN A 330 -27.45 18.48 3.92
C GLN A 330 -28.76 19.26 4.04
N ALA A 331 -28.82 20.49 3.52
CA ALA A 331 -30.00 21.34 3.53
C ALA A 331 -30.95 21.07 2.33
N ALA A 332 -30.44 20.51 1.24
CA ALA A 332 -31.19 20.32 0.01
C ALA A 332 -32.34 19.28 0.16
N PRO A 333 -33.59 19.64 -0.17
CA PRO A 333 -34.71 18.70 -0.16
C PRO A 333 -34.46 17.49 -1.06
N GLY A 334 -34.64 16.28 -0.53
CA GLY A 334 -34.39 15.03 -1.26
C GLY A 334 -32.92 14.59 -1.37
N ALA A 335 -31.97 15.47 -1.05
CA ALA A 335 -30.53 15.16 -1.01
C ALA A 335 -29.98 14.99 0.43
N ALA A 336 -30.73 15.43 1.44
CA ALA A 336 -30.41 15.32 2.86
C ALA A 336 -30.48 13.89 3.45
N GLY A 337 -30.16 12.85 2.68
CA GLY A 337 -30.19 11.45 3.10
C GLY A 337 -29.06 11.05 4.05
N HIS A 338 -28.78 9.75 4.09
CA HIS A 338 -27.69 9.16 4.88
C HIS A 338 -26.31 9.68 4.45
N THR A 339 -26.11 9.80 3.13
CA THR A 339 -24.87 10.27 2.48
C THR A 339 -25.23 11.42 1.53
N PRO A 340 -25.23 12.68 2.01
CA PRO A 340 -25.74 13.81 1.24
C PRO A 340 -24.90 14.18 0.01
N HIS A 341 -25.53 14.30 -1.15
CA HIS A 341 -24.84 14.77 -2.37
C HIS A 341 -25.70 15.73 -3.17
N LEU A 342 -25.05 16.73 -3.75
CA LEU A 342 -25.59 17.53 -4.85
C LEU A 342 -25.06 16.93 -6.16
N LEU A 343 -25.86 16.10 -6.83
CA LEU A 343 -25.42 15.35 -8.02
C LEU A 343 -24.97 16.26 -9.16
N GLY A 344 -25.59 17.45 -9.31
CA GLY A 344 -25.19 18.43 -10.33
C GLY A 344 -23.81 19.06 -10.11
N GLU A 345 -23.24 18.94 -8.90
CA GLU A 345 -21.96 19.57 -8.52
C GLU A 345 -20.93 18.58 -7.98
N ALA A 346 -21.27 17.29 -7.85
CA ALA A 346 -20.44 16.28 -7.19
C ALA A 346 -19.03 16.14 -7.82
N PHE A 347 -18.92 16.35 -9.13
CA PHE A 347 -17.66 16.32 -9.88
C PHE A 347 -17.19 17.71 -10.34
N SER A 348 -17.73 18.78 -9.75
CA SER A 348 -17.41 20.16 -10.17
C SER A 348 -15.94 20.51 -9.99
N PHE A 349 -15.26 19.95 -8.99
CA PHE A 349 -13.82 20.11 -8.79
C PHE A 349 -13.04 19.56 -10.00
N HIS A 350 -13.35 18.33 -10.42
CA HIS A 350 -12.72 17.68 -11.57
C HIS A 350 -13.01 18.42 -12.88
N GLN A 351 -14.27 18.81 -13.11
CA GLN A 351 -14.65 19.59 -14.28
C GLN A 351 -13.91 20.95 -14.33
N ARG A 352 -13.78 21.63 -13.20
CA ARG A 352 -13.06 22.90 -13.10
C ARG A 352 -11.57 22.75 -13.41
N TYR A 353 -10.93 21.71 -12.89
CA TYR A 353 -9.53 21.41 -13.21
C TYR A 353 -9.34 21.14 -14.71
N LEU A 354 -10.23 20.36 -15.33
CA LEU A 354 -10.18 20.11 -16.78
C LEU A 354 -10.37 21.38 -17.62
N ALA A 355 -11.24 22.28 -17.18
CA ALA A 355 -11.53 23.51 -17.90
C ALA A 355 -10.46 24.60 -17.71
N THR A 356 -9.83 24.67 -16.54
CA THR A 356 -9.05 25.85 -16.12
C THR A 356 -7.66 25.54 -15.56
N GLY A 357 -7.30 24.26 -15.41
CA GLY A 357 -6.03 23.83 -14.83
C GLY A 357 -5.97 23.92 -13.30
N THR A 358 -7.06 24.28 -12.61
CA THR A 358 -7.13 24.33 -11.15
C THR A 358 -8.52 23.97 -10.61
N MET A 359 -8.57 23.36 -9.42
CA MET A 359 -9.81 23.11 -8.67
C MET A 359 -10.23 24.32 -7.82
N ARG A 360 -9.42 25.37 -7.71
CA ARG A 360 -9.76 26.59 -6.95
C ARG A 360 -11.01 27.24 -7.51
N ALA A 361 -11.88 27.75 -6.64
CA ALA A 361 -12.96 28.62 -7.10
C ALA A 361 -12.38 29.92 -7.66
N PHE A 362 -12.92 30.41 -8.77
CA PHE A 362 -12.67 31.77 -9.21
C PHE A 362 -13.60 32.68 -8.42
N HIS A 363 -13.04 33.64 -7.68
CA HIS A 363 -13.82 34.78 -7.26
C HIS A 363 -14.05 35.62 -8.52
N GLU A 364 -15.30 35.75 -8.95
CA GLU A 364 -15.67 36.88 -9.80
C GLU A 364 -15.50 38.14 -8.92
N GLU A 365 -14.58 39.02 -9.32
CA GLU A 365 -14.43 40.37 -8.74
C GLU A 365 -15.66 41.24 -9.04
#